data_AF-X1S861-F1
#
_entry.id   AF-X1S861-F1
#
_cell.length_a   1.000
_cell.length_b   1.000
_cell.length_c   1.000
_cell.angle_alpha   90.00
_cell.angle_beta   90.00
_cell.angle_gamma   90.00
#
_symmetry.space_group_name_H-M   'P 1'
#
loop_
_entity.id
_entity.type
_entity.pdbx_description
1 polymer ?
#
loop_
_entity_poly.entity_id
_entity_poly.type
_entity_poly.pdbx_seq_one_letter_code
_entity_poly.pdbx_strand_id
1 'polypeptide(L)'
;WFLYSARHNLSDITPLSEHLYPALSEGFYAAGQREKEELNCFNGKVKVSPKQVDPRLNRGLVVSSSRLELIAFCPYLYFLKYILKIKPPQEMIEDPGVWLDPSERGILFHQVFEEFYKKLKEISPAETFIPPSCKSHWHILEEIALSQLEQKRKRLAPPNNMVYQHESKEILDSCRFFLHCEEKKFKGEIPTYLEFAFGTRDNQNEELGKKIKAVELPLPGGKSISFQGKIDRIDKLDKDTYRIIDYKTGTPYKFRRRKY
;
A
#
# COMPACT_ATOMS: atom_id res chain seq x y z
N TRP A 1 14.36 -33.07 1.07
CA TRP A 1 14.78 -34.48 1.01
C TRP A 1 13.89 -35.38 1.87
N PHE A 2 13.68 -35.08 3.16
CA PHE A 2 12.79 -35.85 4.06
C PHE A 2 11.33 -35.98 3.57
N LEU A 3 10.70 -34.86 3.18
CA LEU A 3 9.32 -34.84 2.62
C LEU A 3 9.18 -35.55 1.27
N TYR A 4 10.26 -35.58 0.48
CA TYR A 4 10.29 -36.29 -0.81
C TYR A 4 10.41 -37.81 -0.60
N SER A 5 11.24 -38.23 0.37
CA SER A 5 11.37 -39.64 0.78
C SER A 5 10.08 -40.19 1.40
N ALA A 6 9.39 -39.40 2.23
CA ALA A 6 8.11 -39.78 2.85
C ALA A 6 6.96 -40.01 1.85
N ARG A 7 6.99 -39.32 0.70
CA ARG A 7 5.97 -39.48 -0.35
C ARG A 7 6.20 -40.73 -1.21
N HIS A 8 7.44 -41.24 -1.22
CA HIS A 8 7.85 -42.37 -2.08
C HIS A 8 8.15 -43.66 -1.30
N ASN A 9 8.40 -43.60 0.00
CA ASN A 9 8.52 -44.77 0.87
C ASN A 9 7.29 -44.87 1.76
N LEU A 10 6.56 -45.99 1.65
CA LEU A 10 5.37 -46.42 2.42
C LEU A 10 5.65 -46.66 3.92
N SER A 11 6.51 -45.85 4.54
CA SER A 11 6.56 -45.76 5.99
C SER A 11 5.50 -44.75 6.40
N ASP A 12 4.39 -45.23 6.94
CA ASP A 12 3.30 -44.40 7.45
C ASP A 12 3.82 -43.57 8.64
N ILE A 13 4.46 -42.45 8.34
CA ILE A 13 4.97 -41.46 9.31
C ILE A 13 3.86 -40.51 9.78
N THR A 14 2.64 -40.69 9.29
CA THR A 14 1.44 -39.95 9.70
C THR A 14 1.27 -39.94 11.23
N PRO A 15 1.43 -41.08 11.97
CA PRO A 15 1.30 -41.10 13.42
C PRO A 15 2.38 -40.29 14.15
N LEU A 16 3.60 -40.22 13.60
CA LEU A 16 4.71 -39.42 14.14
C LEU A 16 4.50 -37.91 13.90
N SER A 17 3.82 -37.55 12.81
CA SER A 17 3.52 -36.15 12.46
C SER A 17 2.39 -35.55 13.29
N GLU A 18 1.42 -36.36 13.73
CA GLU A 18 0.25 -35.90 14.50
C GLU A 18 0.60 -35.28 15.85
N HIS A 19 1.64 -35.78 16.53
CA HIS A 19 2.04 -35.27 17.84
C HIS A 19 3.10 -34.15 17.79
N LEU A 20 3.97 -34.14 16.77
CA LEU A 20 5.11 -33.23 16.72
C LEU A 20 4.90 -32.04 15.77
N TYR A 21 4.05 -32.18 14.73
CA TYR A 21 3.87 -31.17 13.69
C TYR A 21 2.40 -31.01 13.29
N PRO A 22 1.56 -30.35 14.11
CA PRO A 22 0.12 -30.21 13.86
C PRO A 22 -0.22 -29.65 12.47
N ALA A 23 0.53 -28.65 11.99
CA ALA A 23 0.33 -28.06 10.67
C ALA A 23 0.56 -29.05 9.51
N LEU A 24 1.49 -30.01 9.69
CA LEU A 24 1.76 -31.03 8.69
C LEU A 24 0.63 -32.08 8.66
N SER A 25 0.12 -32.47 9.82
CA SER A 25 -1.04 -33.36 9.95
C SER A 25 -2.29 -32.75 9.30
N GLU A 26 -2.59 -31.47 9.56
CA GLU A 26 -3.67 -30.74 8.88
C GLU A 26 -3.49 -30.73 7.36
N GLY A 27 -2.24 -30.62 6.88
CA GLY A 27 -1.89 -30.70 5.47
C GLY A 27 -2.20 -32.06 4.85
N PHE A 28 -1.83 -33.16 5.51
CA PHE A 28 -2.15 -34.52 5.06
C PHE A 28 -3.66 -34.78 5.06
N TYR A 29 -4.37 -34.36 6.12
CA TYR A 29 -5.83 -34.45 6.17
C TYR A 29 -6.47 -33.70 5.00
N ALA A 30 -6.06 -32.46 4.75
CA ALA A 30 -6.57 -31.66 3.64
C ALA A 30 -6.26 -32.31 2.28
N ALA A 31 -5.08 -32.91 2.10
CA ALA A 31 -4.72 -33.64 0.88
C ALA A 31 -5.65 -34.84 0.66
N GLY A 32 -5.89 -35.67 1.68
CA GLY A 32 -6.81 -36.79 1.59
C GLY A 32 -8.26 -36.38 1.34
N GLN A 33 -8.73 -35.24 1.89
CA GLN A 33 -10.06 -34.73 1.55
C GLN A 33 -10.17 -34.24 0.11
N ARG A 34 -9.06 -33.81 -0.53
CA ARG A 34 -9.05 -33.35 -1.92
C ARG A 34 -9.16 -34.48 -2.93
N GLU A 35 -8.70 -35.68 -2.58
CA GLU A 35 -8.79 -36.87 -3.45
C GLU A 35 -10.22 -37.42 -3.56
N LYS A 36 -11.11 -37.05 -2.62
CA LYS A 36 -12.52 -37.44 -2.67
C LYS A 36 -13.25 -36.69 -3.80
N GLU A 37 -14.08 -37.39 -4.56
CA GLU A 37 -14.89 -36.78 -5.63
C GLU A 37 -16.02 -35.86 -5.11
N GLU A 38 -16.33 -35.93 -3.82
CA GLU A 38 -17.39 -35.14 -3.20
C GLU A 38 -17.05 -33.64 -3.11
N LEU A 39 -18.05 -32.81 -3.41
CA LEU A 39 -17.97 -31.35 -3.25
C LEU A 39 -17.94 -30.99 -1.75
N ASN A 40 -16.74 -30.77 -1.22
CA ASN A 40 -16.47 -30.40 0.16
C ASN A 40 -15.67 -29.08 0.25
N CYS A 41 -15.36 -28.62 1.47
CA CYS A 41 -14.64 -27.36 1.68
C CYS A 41 -13.20 -27.35 1.14
N PHE A 42 -12.60 -28.52 0.91
CA PHE A 42 -11.28 -28.70 0.30
C PHE A 42 -11.32 -28.76 -1.23
N ASN A 43 -12.49 -29.09 -1.82
CA ASN A 43 -12.75 -29.22 -3.25
C ASN A 43 -13.65 -28.13 -3.85
N GLY A 44 -13.70 -26.95 -3.21
CA GLY A 44 -14.34 -25.77 -3.78
C GLY A 44 -15.74 -25.43 -3.23
N LYS A 45 -16.26 -26.18 -2.25
CA LYS A 45 -17.47 -25.78 -1.51
C LYS A 45 -17.17 -24.66 -0.52
N VAL A 46 -17.22 -23.43 -0.98
CA VAL A 46 -17.04 -22.26 -0.12
C VAL A 46 -18.38 -21.82 0.45
N LYS A 47 -18.50 -21.79 1.77
CA LYS A 47 -19.65 -21.19 2.46
C LYS A 47 -19.24 -19.85 3.07
N VAL A 48 -19.71 -18.76 2.47
CA VAL A 48 -19.43 -17.40 2.95
C VAL A 48 -20.72 -16.73 3.39
N SER A 49 -20.73 -16.15 4.60
CA SER A 49 -21.88 -15.39 5.10
C SER A 49 -21.90 -13.99 4.47
N PRO A 50 -22.96 -13.58 3.75
CA PRO A 50 -23.06 -12.22 3.20
C PRO A 50 -22.96 -11.15 4.28
N LYS A 51 -23.47 -11.42 5.49
CA LYS A 51 -23.38 -10.50 6.64
C LYS A 51 -21.93 -10.21 7.08
N GLN A 52 -20.97 -11.04 6.69
CA GLN A 52 -19.57 -10.84 7.02
C GLN A 52 -18.80 -10.12 5.93
N VAL A 53 -19.14 -10.34 4.67
CA VAL A 53 -18.30 -9.93 3.51
C VAL A 53 -18.93 -8.88 2.60
N ASP A 54 -20.26 -8.69 2.67
CA ASP A 54 -20.96 -7.69 1.88
C ASP A 54 -20.88 -6.33 2.59
N PRO A 55 -20.20 -5.32 2.02
CA PRO A 55 -20.07 -4.00 2.64
C PRO A 55 -21.41 -3.26 2.75
N ARG A 56 -22.45 -3.70 2.04
CA ARG A 56 -23.82 -3.14 2.14
C ARG A 56 -24.56 -3.65 3.39
N LEU A 57 -24.17 -4.81 3.90
CA LEU A 57 -24.77 -5.44 5.08
C LEU A 57 -23.90 -5.27 6.33
N ASN A 58 -22.58 -5.29 6.15
CA ASN A 58 -21.61 -5.13 7.22
C ASN A 58 -21.02 -3.72 7.20
N ARG A 59 -21.59 -2.82 8.00
CA ARG A 59 -21.08 -1.43 8.14
C ARG A 59 -19.66 -1.34 8.71
N GLY A 60 -19.16 -2.41 9.32
CA GLY A 60 -17.77 -2.50 9.76
C GLY A 60 -16.76 -2.73 8.62
N LEU A 61 -17.23 -3.11 7.43
CA LEU A 61 -16.39 -3.22 6.24
C LEU A 61 -16.28 -1.86 5.55
N VAL A 62 -15.14 -1.22 5.73
CA VAL A 62 -14.80 0.00 5.01
C VAL A 62 -14.02 -0.37 3.74
N VAL A 63 -14.46 0.13 2.59
CA VAL A 63 -13.86 -0.15 1.28
C VAL A 63 -12.91 0.98 0.87
N SER A 64 -11.82 0.64 0.18
CA SER A 64 -10.87 1.60 -0.40
C SER A 64 -11.08 1.76 -1.91
N SER A 65 -10.50 2.80 -2.52
CA SER A 65 -10.50 2.99 -3.98
C SER A 65 -9.97 1.76 -4.70
N SER A 66 -8.81 1.24 -4.27
CA SER A 66 -8.19 0.03 -4.84
C SER A 66 -9.07 -1.21 -4.73
N ARG A 67 -9.89 -1.32 -3.68
CA ARG A 67 -10.85 -2.43 -3.51
C ARG A 67 -12.02 -2.31 -4.48
N LEU A 68 -12.52 -1.09 -4.70
CA LEU A 68 -13.59 -0.81 -5.66
C LEU A 68 -13.11 -0.97 -7.12
N GLU A 69 -11.90 -0.52 -7.42
CA GLU A 69 -11.25 -0.74 -8.71
C GLU A 69 -11.11 -2.24 -9.00
N LEU A 70 -10.70 -3.03 -8.00
CA LEU A 70 -10.51 -4.48 -8.21
C LEU A 70 -11.82 -5.20 -8.54
N ILE A 71 -12.93 -4.88 -7.86
CA ILE A 71 -14.21 -5.52 -8.17
C ILE A 71 -14.75 -5.09 -9.55
N ALA A 72 -14.53 -3.84 -9.93
CA ALA A 72 -14.90 -3.34 -11.26
C ALA A 72 -14.04 -3.99 -12.37
N PHE A 73 -12.75 -4.21 -12.10
CA PHE A 73 -11.82 -4.83 -13.03
C PHE A 73 -12.06 -6.35 -13.16
N CYS A 74 -12.14 -7.06 -12.04
CA CYS A 74 -12.30 -8.52 -12.03
C CYS A 74 -13.00 -8.99 -10.74
N PRO A 75 -14.32 -9.27 -10.78
CA PRO A 75 -15.07 -9.80 -9.64
C PRO A 75 -14.52 -11.12 -9.09
N TYR A 76 -13.97 -11.98 -9.95
CA TYR A 76 -13.35 -13.23 -9.51
C TYR A 76 -12.08 -12.99 -8.69
N LEU A 77 -11.20 -12.08 -9.14
CA LEU A 77 -10.02 -11.70 -8.37
C LEU A 77 -10.40 -11.02 -7.04
N TYR A 78 -11.45 -10.20 -7.04
CA TYR A 78 -12.02 -9.67 -5.80
C TYR A 78 -12.50 -10.78 -4.85
N PHE A 79 -13.18 -11.80 -5.37
CA PHE A 79 -13.58 -12.97 -4.60
C PHE A 79 -12.37 -13.68 -3.98
N LEU A 80 -11.33 -13.99 -4.76
CA LEU A 80 -10.13 -14.63 -4.24
C LEU A 80 -9.43 -13.77 -3.16
N LYS A 81 -9.24 -12.47 -3.43
CA LYS A 81 -8.44 -11.58 -2.58
C LYS A 81 -9.18 -11.08 -1.33
N TYR A 82 -10.43 -10.66 -1.45
CA TYR A 82 -11.16 -10.00 -0.36
C TYR A 82 -12.20 -10.90 0.32
N ILE A 83 -12.69 -11.93 -0.36
CA ILE A 83 -13.66 -12.87 0.19
C ILE A 83 -12.94 -14.10 0.75
N LEU A 84 -12.14 -14.79 -0.07
CA LEU A 84 -11.35 -15.95 0.37
C LEU A 84 -10.05 -15.58 1.08
N LYS A 85 -9.58 -14.33 0.93
CA LYS A 85 -8.33 -13.82 1.52
C LYS A 85 -7.09 -14.63 1.10
N ILE A 86 -7.12 -15.16 -0.12
CA ILE A 86 -5.97 -15.86 -0.69
C ILE A 86 -4.86 -14.84 -0.91
N LYS A 87 -3.69 -15.13 -0.33
CA LYS A 87 -2.46 -14.37 -0.57
C LYS A 87 -1.68 -15.08 -1.68
N PRO A 88 -1.18 -14.35 -2.70
CA PRO A 88 -0.23 -14.96 -3.62
C PRO A 88 0.98 -15.46 -2.82
N PRO A 89 1.58 -16.60 -3.21
CA PRO A 89 2.85 -17.00 -2.62
C PRO A 89 3.85 -15.87 -2.84
N GLN A 90 4.64 -15.58 -1.81
CA GLN A 90 5.73 -14.62 -1.94
C GLN A 90 6.80 -15.32 -2.78
N GLU A 91 6.84 -15.04 -4.09
CA GLU A 91 7.92 -15.53 -4.93
C GLU A 91 9.22 -14.94 -4.40
N MET A 92 10.06 -15.78 -3.79
CA MET A 92 11.39 -15.41 -3.30
C MET A 92 12.40 -15.32 -4.46
N ILE A 93 11.99 -14.78 -5.61
CA ILE A 93 12.92 -14.46 -6.69
C ILE A 93 13.38 -13.03 -6.42
N GLU A 94 14.32 -12.91 -5.49
CA GLU A 94 15.05 -11.66 -5.27
C GLU A 94 15.94 -11.43 -6.50
N ASP A 95 15.62 -10.42 -7.31
CA ASP A 95 16.51 -9.97 -8.37
C ASP A 95 17.78 -9.42 -7.69
N PRO A 96 18.97 -10.02 -7.92
CA PRO A 96 20.20 -9.59 -7.25
C PRO A 96 20.62 -8.16 -7.62
N GLY A 97 20.02 -7.58 -8.66
CA GLY A 97 20.21 -6.20 -9.10
C GLY A 97 19.20 -5.20 -8.55
N VAL A 98 18.18 -5.64 -7.80
CA VAL A 98 17.09 -4.77 -7.30
C VAL A 98 16.97 -4.88 -5.79
N TRP A 99 17.08 -3.74 -5.11
CA TRP A 99 16.78 -3.62 -3.69
C TRP A 99 15.33 -3.17 -3.46
N LEU A 100 14.92 -2.05 -4.06
CA LEU A 100 13.58 -1.50 -3.85
C LEU A 100 12.69 -1.81 -5.05
N ASP A 101 11.71 -2.69 -4.83
CA ASP A 101 10.65 -2.90 -5.82
C ASP A 101 9.84 -1.59 -6.05
N PRO A 102 9.04 -1.50 -7.14
CA PRO A 102 8.29 -0.28 -7.44
C PRO A 102 7.35 0.18 -6.31
N SER A 103 6.78 -0.74 -5.53
CA SER A 103 5.91 -0.44 -4.39
C SER A 103 6.74 0.13 -3.24
N GLU A 104 7.86 -0.50 -2.90
CA GLU A 104 8.77 -0.05 -1.85
C GLU A 104 9.35 1.34 -2.15
N ARG A 105 9.69 1.60 -3.41
CA ARG A 105 10.09 2.94 -3.90
C ARG A 105 8.97 3.95 -3.74
N GLY A 106 7.75 3.60 -4.16
CA GLY A 106 6.56 4.43 -3.98
C GLY A 106 6.38 4.87 -2.53
N ILE A 107 6.33 3.91 -1.61
CA ILE A 107 6.20 4.17 -0.17
C ILE A 107 7.29 5.11 0.33
N LEU A 108 8.56 4.87 -0.06
CA LEU A 108 9.68 5.71 0.34
C LEU A 108 9.50 7.16 -0.11
N PHE A 109 9.10 7.39 -1.37
CA PHE A 109 8.89 8.74 -1.88
C PHE A 109 7.77 9.49 -1.16
N HIS A 110 6.64 8.83 -0.90
CA HIS A 110 5.56 9.46 -0.13
C HIS A 110 6.03 9.88 1.26
N GLN A 111 6.76 9.01 1.96
CA GLN A 111 7.31 9.32 3.29
C GLN A 111 8.30 10.49 3.24
N VAL A 112 9.19 10.52 2.25
CA VAL A 112 10.15 11.61 2.08
C VAL A 112 9.45 12.94 1.78
N PHE A 113 8.46 12.94 0.88
CA PHE A 113 7.75 14.17 0.48
C PHE A 113 6.80 14.67 1.57
N GLU A 114 6.13 13.78 2.28
CA GLU A 114 5.34 14.11 3.47
C GLU A 114 6.21 14.85 4.49
N GLU A 115 7.33 14.26 4.89
CA GLU A 115 8.21 14.82 5.90
C GLU A 115 8.89 16.11 5.44
N PHE A 116 9.22 16.22 4.15
CA PHE A 116 9.73 17.45 3.59
C PHE A 116 8.74 18.61 3.74
N TYR A 117 7.47 18.39 3.38
CA TYR A 117 6.46 19.44 3.52
C TYR A 117 6.10 19.73 4.97
N LYS A 118 6.12 18.74 5.87
CA LYS A 118 6.00 19.01 7.31
C LYS A 118 7.13 19.92 7.80
N LYS A 119 8.38 19.63 7.42
CA LYS A 119 9.53 20.48 7.77
C LYS A 119 9.43 21.88 7.19
N LEU A 120 8.99 22.01 5.93
CA LEU A 120 8.74 23.33 5.33
C LEU A 120 7.65 24.11 6.09
N LYS A 121 6.58 23.46 6.54
CA LYS A 121 5.55 24.10 7.38
C LYS A 121 6.11 24.53 8.73
N GLU A 122 6.93 23.69 9.38
CA GLU A 122 7.55 23.99 10.68
C GLU A 122 8.46 25.23 10.62
N ILE A 123 9.24 25.40 9.55
CA ILE A 123 10.12 26.57 9.38
C ILE A 123 9.40 27.80 8.80
N SER A 124 8.16 27.63 8.34
CA SER A 124 7.37 28.73 7.78
C SER A 124 6.79 29.61 8.88
N PRO A 125 6.75 30.95 8.71
CA PRO A 125 6.04 31.83 9.61
C PRO A 125 4.53 31.52 9.68
N ALA A 126 3.89 31.81 10.80
CA ALA A 126 2.49 31.45 11.08
C ALA A 126 1.47 31.95 10.03
N GLU A 127 1.77 33.04 9.32
CA GLU A 127 0.86 33.68 8.36
C GLU A 127 1.25 33.46 6.90
N THR A 128 2.41 32.84 6.61
CA THR A 128 2.92 32.69 5.24
C THR A 128 3.67 31.38 5.06
N PHE A 129 3.36 30.64 4.00
CA PHE A 129 4.12 29.44 3.62
C PHE A 129 5.36 29.81 2.81
N ILE A 130 6.54 29.32 3.21
CA ILE A 130 7.78 29.53 2.47
C ILE A 130 7.76 28.62 1.22
N PRO A 131 7.97 29.18 0.01
CA PRO A 131 7.97 28.38 -1.21
C PRO A 131 9.12 27.35 -1.21
N PRO A 132 8.89 26.14 -1.75
CA PRO A 132 9.98 25.19 -1.98
C PRO A 132 11.04 25.83 -2.88
N SER A 133 12.32 25.63 -2.54
CA SER A 133 13.42 26.20 -3.30
C SER A 133 14.57 25.22 -3.41
N CYS A 134 15.08 25.03 -4.62
CA CYS A 134 16.25 24.17 -4.84
C CYS A 134 17.48 24.68 -4.09
N LYS A 135 17.69 25.99 -4.04
CA LYS A 135 18.88 26.58 -3.40
C LYS A 135 18.83 26.47 -1.88
N SER A 136 17.67 26.75 -1.27
CA SER A 136 17.55 26.86 0.18
C SER A 136 17.16 25.55 0.85
N HIS A 137 16.39 24.69 0.18
CA HIS A 137 15.72 23.55 0.82
C HIS A 137 16.23 22.18 0.34
N TRP A 138 17.23 22.13 -0.56
CA TRP A 138 17.82 20.87 -0.99
C TRP A 138 18.41 20.08 0.18
N HIS A 139 19.19 20.71 1.07
CA HIS A 139 19.83 19.99 2.18
C HIS A 139 18.79 19.31 3.08
N ILE A 140 17.65 19.98 3.33
CA ILE A 140 16.56 19.45 4.16
C ILE A 140 15.99 18.18 3.51
N LEU A 141 15.69 18.24 2.21
CA LEU A 141 15.16 17.10 1.47
C LEU A 141 16.16 15.95 1.38
N GLU A 142 17.44 16.27 1.17
CA GLU A 142 18.54 15.30 1.11
C GLU A 142 18.71 14.56 2.44
N GLU A 143 18.72 15.27 3.56
CA GLU A 143 18.80 14.69 4.91
C GLU A 143 17.62 13.76 5.21
N ILE A 144 16.40 14.18 4.86
CA ILE A 144 15.19 13.35 5.02
C ILE A 144 15.29 12.09 4.17
N ALA A 145 15.67 12.21 2.90
CA ALA A 145 15.81 11.09 1.99
C ALA A 145 16.86 10.08 2.48
N LEU A 146 18.03 10.56 2.91
CA LEU A 146 19.09 9.72 3.47
C LEU A 146 18.65 9.01 4.75
N SER A 147 17.96 9.72 5.65
CA SER A 147 17.42 9.13 6.88
C SER A 147 16.41 8.02 6.57
N GLN A 148 15.49 8.25 5.63
CA GLN A 148 14.50 7.25 5.24
C GLN A 148 15.13 6.05 4.53
N LEU A 149 16.15 6.25 3.69
CA LEU A 149 16.94 5.17 3.09
C LEU A 149 17.64 4.31 4.15
N GLU A 150 18.22 4.93 5.18
CA GLU A 150 18.86 4.21 6.28
C GLU A 150 17.84 3.39 7.09
N GLN A 151 16.68 3.98 7.40
CA GLN A 151 15.58 3.25 8.07
C GLN A 151 15.07 2.09 7.22
N LYS A 152 14.96 2.30 5.91
CA LYS A 152 14.56 1.26 4.96
C LYS A 152 15.55 0.11 4.96
N ARG A 153 16.85 0.41 4.90
CA ARG A 153 17.96 -0.57 4.93
C ARG A 153 17.94 -1.45 6.17
N LYS A 154 17.53 -0.91 7.33
CA LYS A 154 17.39 -1.68 8.58
C LYS A 154 16.27 -2.73 8.52
N ARG A 155 15.24 -2.52 7.69
CA ARG A 155 14.07 -3.41 7.56
C ARG A 155 14.16 -4.32 6.34
N LEU A 156 14.77 -3.84 5.26
CA LEU A 156 14.94 -4.54 4.00
C LEU A 156 16.40 -4.40 3.58
N ALA A 157 17.17 -5.48 3.72
CA ALA A 157 18.59 -5.46 3.38
C ALA A 157 18.78 -5.38 1.85
N PRO A 158 19.63 -4.48 1.35
CA PRO A 158 19.99 -4.47 -0.07
C PRO A 158 20.79 -5.73 -0.43
N PRO A 159 20.68 -6.23 -1.68
CA PRO A 159 21.43 -7.40 -2.13
C PRO A 159 22.95 -7.23 -1.97
N ASN A 160 23.46 -6.03 -2.25
CA ASN A 160 24.85 -5.66 -2.07
C ASN A 160 25.01 -4.13 -1.96
N ASN A 161 26.22 -3.68 -1.57
CA ASN A 161 26.51 -2.25 -1.41
C ASN A 161 26.46 -1.45 -2.72
N MET A 162 26.77 -2.07 -3.87
CA MET A 162 26.72 -1.35 -5.16
C MET A 162 25.27 -1.03 -5.55
N VAL A 163 24.35 -1.99 -5.40
CA VAL A 163 22.91 -1.77 -5.60
C VAL A 163 22.38 -0.71 -4.65
N TYR A 164 22.74 -0.79 -3.37
CA TYR A 164 22.38 0.23 -2.38
C TYR A 164 22.84 1.63 -2.81
N GLN A 165 24.10 1.80 -3.21
CA GLN A 165 24.64 3.10 -3.63
C GLN A 165 23.96 3.62 -4.90
N HIS A 166 23.77 2.74 -5.88
CA HIS A 166 23.12 3.09 -7.15
C HIS A 166 21.68 3.55 -6.92
N GLU A 167 20.85 2.74 -6.27
CA GLU A 167 19.45 3.10 -6.02
C GLU A 167 19.32 4.29 -5.06
N SER A 168 20.18 4.42 -4.04
CA SER A 168 20.19 5.63 -3.19
C SER A 168 20.43 6.88 -4.01
N LYS A 169 21.37 6.83 -4.98
CA LYS A 169 21.63 7.95 -5.89
C LYS A 169 20.42 8.25 -6.76
N GLU A 170 19.76 7.24 -7.32
CA GLU A 170 18.54 7.46 -8.12
C GLU A 170 17.41 8.10 -7.31
N ILE A 171 17.23 7.69 -6.05
CA ILE A 171 16.24 8.28 -5.14
C ILE A 171 16.58 9.75 -4.90
N LEU A 172 17.85 10.09 -4.63
CA LEU A 172 18.29 11.47 -4.44
C LEU A 172 18.11 12.31 -5.71
N ASP A 173 18.49 11.80 -6.88
CA ASP A 173 18.30 12.49 -8.16
C ASP A 173 16.80 12.73 -8.45
N SER A 174 15.95 11.76 -8.10
CA SER A 174 14.49 11.91 -8.18
C SER A 174 13.97 12.97 -7.21
N CYS A 175 14.51 13.06 -6.00
CA CYS A 175 14.18 14.11 -5.03
C CYS A 175 14.62 15.50 -5.52
N ARG A 176 15.79 15.63 -6.18
CA ARG A 176 16.23 16.88 -6.82
C ARG A 176 15.25 17.31 -7.89
N PHE A 177 14.88 16.38 -8.77
CA PHE A 177 13.92 16.64 -9.83
C PHE A 177 12.54 17.04 -9.30
N PHE A 178 12.08 16.35 -8.25
CA PHE A 178 10.86 16.69 -7.54
C PHE A 178 10.90 18.13 -7.01
N LEU A 179 11.93 18.49 -6.25
CA LEU A 179 12.05 19.84 -5.67
C LEU A 179 12.07 20.93 -6.74
N HIS A 180 12.77 20.69 -7.85
CA HIS A 180 12.79 21.60 -9.00
C HIS A 180 11.41 21.75 -9.65
N CYS A 181 10.64 20.66 -9.75
CA CYS A 181 9.27 20.72 -10.25
C CYS A 181 8.36 21.52 -9.30
N GLU A 182 8.49 21.30 -7.98
CA GLU A 182 7.71 22.02 -6.98
C GLU A 182 8.05 23.51 -6.96
N GLU A 183 9.33 23.89 -7.01
CA GLU A 183 9.77 25.29 -7.11
C GLU A 183 9.18 25.98 -8.34
N LYS A 184 9.15 25.31 -9.50
CA LYS A 184 8.58 25.87 -10.74
C LYS A 184 7.06 25.93 -10.78
N LYS A 185 6.38 24.99 -10.12
CA LYS A 185 4.92 24.87 -10.16
C LYS A 185 4.23 25.69 -9.09
N PHE A 186 4.95 26.11 -8.06
CA PHE A 186 4.41 26.87 -6.95
C PHE A 186 3.82 28.21 -7.43
N LYS A 187 2.56 28.48 -7.05
CA LYS A 187 1.81 29.69 -7.38
C LYS A 187 1.25 30.40 -6.14
N GLY A 188 1.75 30.09 -4.95
CA GLY A 188 1.29 30.66 -3.68
C GLY A 188 0.30 29.80 -2.90
N GLU A 189 0.01 28.58 -3.38
CA GLU A 189 -0.81 27.61 -2.65
C GLU A 189 -0.18 27.15 -1.33
N ILE A 190 -1.02 26.80 -0.35
CA ILE A 190 -0.57 26.37 0.98
C ILE A 190 -0.81 24.86 1.13
N PRO A 191 0.24 24.03 1.23
CA PRO A 191 0.11 22.60 1.53
C PRO A 191 -0.49 22.40 2.92
N THR A 192 -1.79 22.17 2.97
CA THR A 192 -2.55 22.21 4.22
C THR A 192 -2.58 20.83 4.85
N TYR A 193 -2.99 19.83 4.08
CA TYR A 193 -3.10 18.46 4.55
C TYR A 193 -2.14 17.55 3.79
N LEU A 194 -1.32 16.81 4.52
CA LEU A 194 -0.36 15.85 3.99
C LEU A 194 -0.80 14.45 4.42
N GLU A 195 -0.71 13.48 3.51
CA GLU A 195 -1.02 12.07 3.74
C GLU A 195 -2.37 11.89 4.47
N PHE A 196 -3.35 12.70 4.03
CA PHE A 196 -4.66 12.88 4.64
C PHE A 196 -5.50 11.62 4.57
N ALA A 197 -5.59 10.91 5.69
CA ALA A 197 -6.38 9.69 5.83
C ALA A 197 -7.79 9.98 6.36
N PHE A 198 -8.78 9.27 5.83
CA PHE A 198 -10.16 9.30 6.31
C PHE A 198 -10.77 7.90 6.34
N GLY A 199 -11.68 7.65 7.28
CA GLY A 199 -12.33 6.35 7.46
C GLY A 199 -11.46 5.27 8.09
N THR A 200 -10.21 5.60 8.46
CA THR A 200 -9.30 4.69 9.17
C THR A 200 -9.47 4.80 10.69
N ARG A 201 -9.21 3.71 11.42
CA ARG A 201 -9.39 3.67 12.88
C ARG A 201 -8.29 4.41 13.64
N ASP A 202 -7.11 4.52 13.03
CA ASP A 202 -5.86 4.82 13.75
C ASP A 202 -5.32 6.24 13.51
N ASN A 203 -5.86 7.00 12.56
CA ASN A 203 -5.31 8.32 12.22
C ASN A 203 -6.20 9.45 12.76
N GLN A 204 -5.75 10.11 13.83
CA GLN A 204 -6.18 11.49 14.10
C GLN A 204 -5.48 12.40 13.10
N ASN A 205 -6.21 13.29 12.46
CA ASN A 205 -5.59 14.28 11.59
C ASN A 205 -5.03 15.41 12.46
N GLU A 206 -3.72 15.66 12.36
CA GLU A 206 -3.00 16.64 13.18
C GLU A 206 -3.58 18.06 13.00
N GLU A 207 -3.84 18.46 11.77
CA GLU A 207 -4.34 19.80 11.42
C GLU A 207 -5.79 20.04 11.88
N LEU A 208 -6.64 19.01 11.83
CA LEU A 208 -8.05 19.11 12.22
C LEU A 208 -8.31 18.71 13.67
N GLY A 209 -7.29 18.19 14.37
CA GLY A 209 -7.39 17.70 15.75
C GLY A 209 -8.43 16.59 15.96
N LYS A 210 -8.86 15.89 14.90
CA LYS A 210 -9.94 14.91 14.96
C LYS A 210 -9.79 13.79 13.96
N LYS A 211 -10.44 12.66 14.25
CA LYS A 211 -10.58 11.55 13.31
C LYS A 211 -11.59 11.92 12.22
N ILE A 212 -11.23 11.68 10.97
CA ILE A 212 -12.11 11.91 9.83
C ILE A 212 -12.87 10.63 9.55
N LYS A 213 -14.20 10.70 9.60
CA LYS A 213 -15.08 9.55 9.41
C LYS A 213 -14.98 9.01 7.99
N ALA A 214 -15.35 7.75 7.81
CA ALA A 214 -15.52 7.17 6.49
C ALA A 214 -16.61 7.93 5.72
N VAL A 215 -16.43 8.06 4.41
CA VAL A 215 -17.44 8.66 3.53
C VAL A 215 -18.51 7.60 3.25
N GLU A 216 -19.78 7.94 3.42
CA GLU A 216 -20.86 7.05 3.00
C GLU A 216 -21.14 7.25 1.51
N LEU A 217 -20.97 6.19 0.72
CA LEU A 217 -21.32 6.18 -0.69
C LEU A 217 -22.74 5.60 -0.85
N PRO A 218 -23.73 6.40 -1.27
CA PRO A 218 -25.07 5.92 -1.51
C PRO A 218 -25.10 5.03 -2.77
N LEU A 219 -25.91 3.98 -2.72
CA LEU A 219 -26.16 3.06 -3.81
C LEU A 219 -27.65 3.09 -4.19
N PRO A 220 -28.00 2.70 -5.43
CA PRO A 220 -29.40 2.49 -5.82
C PRO A 220 -30.13 1.56 -4.84
N GLY A 221 -31.39 1.87 -4.56
CA GLY A 221 -32.22 1.10 -3.62
C GLY A 221 -31.99 1.40 -2.14
N GLY A 222 -31.46 2.60 -1.81
CA GLY A 222 -31.35 3.10 -0.43
C GLY A 222 -30.26 2.44 0.41
N LYS A 223 -29.37 1.66 -0.20
CA LYS A 223 -28.21 1.06 0.47
C LYS A 223 -27.03 2.04 0.46
N SER A 224 -26.07 1.83 1.35
CA SER A 224 -24.81 2.58 1.34
C SER A 224 -23.63 1.67 1.68
N ILE A 225 -22.43 2.12 1.32
CA ILE A 225 -21.17 1.49 1.71
C ILE A 225 -20.23 2.52 2.33
N SER A 226 -19.46 2.11 3.33
CA SER A 226 -18.47 2.97 4.00
C SER A 226 -17.17 2.99 3.19
N PHE A 227 -16.65 4.17 2.87
CA PHE A 227 -15.45 4.36 2.05
C PHE A 227 -14.34 5.05 2.84
N GLN A 228 -13.12 4.53 2.71
CA GLN A 228 -11.89 5.07 3.30
C GLN A 228 -10.85 5.33 2.23
N GLY A 229 -9.91 6.19 2.55
CA GLY A 229 -8.81 6.50 1.65
C GLY A 229 -7.72 7.29 2.35
N LYS A 230 -6.67 7.55 1.57
CA LYS A 230 -5.56 8.41 1.90
C LYS A 230 -5.30 9.30 0.70
N ILE A 231 -5.10 10.59 0.93
CA ILE A 231 -4.82 11.59 -0.10
C ILE A 231 -3.44 12.17 0.19
N ASP A 232 -2.50 12.04 -0.75
CA ASP A 232 -1.09 12.35 -0.49
C ASP A 232 -0.88 13.81 -0.10
N ARG A 233 -1.54 14.74 -0.81
CA ARG A 233 -1.47 16.17 -0.47
C ARG A 233 -2.71 16.93 -0.93
N ILE A 234 -3.15 17.86 -0.06
CA ILE A 234 -4.24 18.80 -0.33
C ILE A 234 -3.72 20.22 -0.07
N ASP A 235 -3.70 21.01 -1.14
CA ASP A 235 -3.30 22.40 -1.11
C ASP A 235 -4.52 23.30 -1.05
N LYS A 236 -4.46 24.33 -0.21
CA LYS A 236 -5.45 25.40 -0.17
C LYS A 236 -5.04 26.49 -1.16
N LEU A 237 -5.91 26.78 -2.12
CA LEU A 237 -5.69 27.82 -3.14
C LEU A 237 -6.30 29.15 -2.71
N ASP A 238 -7.51 29.11 -2.16
CA ASP A 238 -8.24 30.26 -1.60
C ASP A 238 -9.12 29.79 -0.42
N LYS A 239 -10.15 30.56 -0.03
CA LYS A 239 -11.01 30.24 1.11
C LYS A 239 -11.73 28.88 0.95
N ASP A 240 -12.22 28.58 -0.25
CA ASP A 240 -13.13 27.45 -0.51
C ASP A 240 -12.62 26.51 -1.63
N THR A 241 -11.50 26.84 -2.27
CA THR A 241 -10.89 26.04 -3.34
C THR A 241 -9.67 25.27 -2.85
N TYR A 242 -9.68 23.97 -3.10
CA TYR A 242 -8.60 23.05 -2.77
C TYR A 242 -8.11 22.32 -4.01
N ARG A 243 -6.81 22.00 -4.02
CA ARG A 243 -6.16 21.18 -5.05
C ARG A 243 -5.66 19.90 -4.43
N ILE A 244 -6.01 18.76 -5.02
CA ILE A 244 -5.49 17.46 -4.63
C ILE A 244 -4.29 17.12 -5.50
N ILE A 245 -3.22 16.66 -4.87
CA ILE A 245 -2.01 16.16 -5.53
C ILE A 245 -1.82 14.72 -5.09
N ASP A 246 -1.54 13.87 -6.07
CA ASP A 246 -1.19 12.46 -5.90
C ASP A 246 0.18 12.23 -6.53
N TYR A 247 1.11 11.68 -5.76
CA TYR A 247 2.48 11.45 -6.18
C TYR A 247 2.56 10.10 -6.91
N LYS A 248 2.99 10.14 -8.17
CA LYS A 248 3.22 8.94 -8.97
C LYS A 248 4.69 8.83 -9.36
N THR A 249 5.27 7.68 -9.03
CA THR A 249 6.67 7.33 -9.28
C THR A 249 6.83 6.50 -10.56
N GLY A 250 5.73 6.13 -11.21
CA GLY A 250 5.73 5.44 -12.51
C GLY A 250 5.99 6.39 -13.68
N THR A 251 6.47 5.84 -14.80
CA THR A 251 6.69 6.61 -16.02
C THR A 251 5.38 7.20 -16.59
N PRO A 252 5.36 8.49 -17.00
CA PRO A 252 4.16 9.15 -17.54
C PRO A 252 3.66 8.56 -18.87
N TYR A 253 4.41 7.64 -19.50
CA TYR A 253 4.07 7.07 -20.81
C TYR A 253 2.73 6.33 -20.86
N LYS A 254 2.16 5.91 -19.73
CA LYS A 254 0.81 5.32 -19.68
C LYS A 254 -0.35 6.32 -19.70
N PHE A 255 -0.11 7.62 -19.52
CA PHE A 255 -1.18 8.64 -19.54
C PHE A 255 -1.43 9.25 -20.93
N ARG A 256 -0.64 8.90 -21.95
CA ARG A 256 -0.77 9.46 -23.30
C ARG A 256 -1.51 8.51 -24.26
N ARG A 257 -2.74 8.10 -23.93
CA ARG A 257 -3.84 7.72 -24.85
C ARG A 257 -4.99 7.05 -24.07
N ARG A 258 -5.84 7.85 -23.44
CA ARG A 258 -7.29 7.62 -23.49
C ARG A 258 -7.89 8.84 -24.18
N LYS A 259 -7.84 8.81 -25.51
CA LYS A 259 -8.77 9.59 -26.33
C LYS A 259 -10.14 8.95 -26.09
N TYR A 260 -11.02 9.67 -25.43
CA TYR A 260 -12.43 9.64 -25.82
C TYR A 260 -12.59 10.71 -26.90
#